data_AF-A0A3R9Q1H8-F1
#
_entry.id   AF-A0A3R9Q1H8-F1
#
_cell.length_a   1.000
_cell.length_b   1.000
_cell.length_c   1.000
_cell.angle_alpha   90.00
_cell.angle_beta   90.00
_cell.angle_gamma   90.00
#
_symmetry.space_group_name_H-M   'P 1'
#
loop_
_entity.id
_entity.type
_entity.pdbx_description
1 polymer ?
#
loop_
_entity_poly.entity_id
_entity_poly.type
_entity_poly.pdbx_seq_one_letter_code
_entity_poly.pdbx_strand_id
1 'polypeptide(L)' 'MDVGRRIPVVLWASGHEILPAEGKELRRILGNFVLLEYRNPIETGKELLDIIREVRPDIVIVRAPIPVIASLLAGQGVRV' A
#
# COMPACT_ATOMS: atom_id res chain seq x y z
N MET A 1 -27.36 14.69 -0.40
CA MET A 1 -26.85 14.07 -1.65
C MET A 1 -25.35 14.12 -1.54
N ASP A 2 -24.72 12.98 -1.27
CA ASP A 2 -23.29 12.91 -0.98
C ASP A 2 -22.53 13.20 -2.29
N VAL A 3 -21.82 14.33 -2.32
CA VAL A 3 -21.09 14.79 -3.50
C VAL A 3 -20.00 13.77 -3.78
N GLY A 4 -20.13 13.07 -4.91
CA GLY A 4 -19.41 11.84 -5.25
C GLY A 4 -17.98 11.77 -4.74
N ARG A 5 -17.78 11.11 -3.59
CA ARG A 5 -16.44 10.78 -3.11
C ARG A 5 -15.82 9.88 -4.16
N ARG A 6 -14.66 10.29 -4.69
CA ARG A 6 -13.87 9.45 -5.61
C ARG A 6 -13.64 8.09 -4.95
N ILE A 7 -13.78 7.02 -5.72
CA ILE A 7 -13.48 5.67 -5.22
C ILE A 7 -11.98 5.62 -4.90
N PRO A 8 -11.59 5.35 -3.64
CA PRO A 8 -10.18 5.32 -3.26
C PRO A 8 -9.42 4.21 -3.98
N VAL A 9 -8.18 4.49 -4.34
CA VAL A 9 -7.24 3.53 -4.89
C VAL A 9 -6.33 3.03 -3.76
N VAL A 10 -6.37 1.73 -3.50
CA VAL A 10 -5.53 1.06 -2.53
C VAL A 10 -4.42 0.32 -3.28
N LEU A 11 -3.16 0.65 -3.00
CA LEU A 11 -2.01 -0.10 -3.46
C LEU A 11 -1.63 -1.15 -2.42
N TRP A 12 -1.71 -2.43 -2.80
CA TRP A 12 -1.19 -3.57 -2.05
C TRP A 12 0.21 -3.90 -2.56
N ALA A 13 1.22 -3.46 -1.82
CA ALA A 13 2.63 -3.62 -2.14
C ALA A 13 3.21 -4.78 -1.35
N SER A 14 3.18 -5.98 -1.93
CA SER A 14 3.49 -7.24 -1.26
C SER A 14 3.93 -8.29 -2.28
N GLY A 15 4.96 -9.08 -1.95
CA GLY A 15 5.38 -10.22 -2.79
C GLY A 15 4.35 -11.36 -2.92
N HIS A 16 3.20 -11.23 -2.24
CA HIS A 16 2.09 -12.18 -2.29
C HIS A 16 0.79 -11.48 -2.66
N GLU A 17 -0.05 -12.21 -3.40
CA GLU A 17 -1.44 -11.86 -3.66
C GLU A 17 -2.20 -11.64 -2.35
N ILE A 18 -3.16 -10.72 -2.37
CA ILE A 18 -4.06 -10.51 -1.25
C ILE A 18 -4.91 -11.76 -1.01
N LEU A 19 -4.98 -12.22 0.23
CA LEU A 19 -5.85 -13.34 0.56
C LEU A 19 -7.33 -12.91 0.51
N PRO A 20 -8.27 -13.78 0.12
CA PRO A 20 -9.69 -13.44 0.08
C PRO A 20 -10.24 -12.88 1.41
N ALA A 21 -9.75 -13.39 2.55
CA ALA A 21 -10.13 -12.91 3.87
C ALA A 21 -9.63 -11.48 4.14
N GLU A 22 -8.39 -11.17 3.75
CA GLU A 22 -7.82 -9.81 3.85
C GLU A 22 -8.61 -8.84 2.97
N GLY A 23 -8.91 -9.23 1.73
CA GLY A 23 -9.73 -8.43 0.82
C GLY A 23 -11.15 -8.19 1.36
N LYS A 24 -11.77 -9.19 2.01
CA LYS A 24 -13.07 -9.04 2.66
C LYS A 24 -13.02 -8.03 3.82
N GLU A 25 -12.01 -8.13 4.69
CA GLU A 25 -11.85 -7.20 5.80
C GLU A 25 -11.52 -5.78 5.33
N LEU A 26 -10.69 -5.61 4.29
CA LEU A 26 -10.44 -4.31 3.70
C LEU A 26 -11.71 -3.68 3.13
N ARG A 27 -12.58 -4.45 2.45
CA ARG A 27 -13.88 -3.95 1.97
C ARG A 27 -14.81 -3.57 3.12
N ARG A 28 -14.78 -4.33 4.23
CA ARG A 28 -15.56 -3.99 5.42
C ARG A 28 -15.10 -2.68 6.06
N ILE A 29 -13.79 -2.39 6.06
CA ILE A 29 -13.19 -1.20 6.69
C ILE A 29 -13.29 0.02 5.79
N LEU A 30 -12.92 -0.11 4.51
CA LEU A 30 -12.76 1.01 3.57
C LEU A 30 -13.98 1.23 2.69
N GLY A 31 -14.94 0.29 2.65
CA GLY A 31 -16.06 0.32 1.72
C GLY A 31 -15.63 -0.05 0.30
N ASN A 32 -16.14 0.71 -0.69
CA ASN A 32 -15.74 0.53 -2.09
C ASN A 32 -14.37 1.15 -2.35
N PHE A 33 -13.49 0.40 -3.01
CA PHE A 33 -12.17 0.85 -3.45
C PHE A 33 -11.73 0.11 -4.72
N VAL A 34 -10.77 0.68 -5.43
CA VAL A 34 -10.01 0.00 -6.49
C VAL A 34 -8.74 -0.57 -5.86
N LEU A 35 -8.53 -1.87 -6.00
CA LEU A 35 -7.30 -2.53 -5.55
C LEU A 35 -6.30 -2.61 -6.70
N LEU A 36 -5.09 -2.12 -6.47
CA LEU A 36 -3.93 -2.37 -7.33
C LEU A 36 -2.92 -3.21 -6.56
N GLU A 37 -2.46 -4.30 -7.17
CA GLU A 37 -1.48 -5.19 -6.54
C GLU A 37 -0.12 -5.05 -7.22
N TYR A 38 0.91 -4.73 -6.42
CA TYR A 38 2.30 -4.81 -6.84
C TYR A 38 2.92 -6.07 -6.22
N ARG A 39 3.10 -7.11 -7.04
CA ARG A 39 3.50 -8.45 -6.61
C ARG A 39 5.00 -8.72 -6.69
N ASN A 40 5.78 -7.79 -7.22
CA ASN A 40 7.23 -7.97 -7.28
C ASN A 40 7.85 -7.77 -5.88
N PRO A 41 8.89 -8.53 -5.52
CA PRO A 41 9.65 -8.28 -4.31
C PRO A 41 10.18 -6.84 -4.30
N ILE A 42 9.92 -6.12 -3.21
CA ILE A 42 10.45 -4.78 -2.98
C ILE A 42 11.75 -4.94 -2.19
N GLU A 43 12.86 -4.47 -2.75
CA GLU A 43 14.18 -4.65 -2.17
C GLU A 43 14.63 -3.43 -1.35
N THR A 44 14.09 -2.25 -1.65
CA THR A 44 14.48 -1.00 -0.99
C THR A 44 13.30 -0.08 -0.72
N GLY A 45 13.43 0.78 0.30
CA GLY A 45 12.45 1.83 0.54
C GLY A 45 12.33 2.82 -0.63
N LYS A 46 13.43 3.08 -1.35
CA LYS A 46 13.43 3.97 -2.52
C LYS A 46 12.52 3.42 -3.62
N GLU A 47 12.66 2.13 -3.94
CA GLU A 47 11.82 1.46 -4.95
C GLU A 47 10.33 1.60 -4.62
N LEU A 48 9.94 1.33 -3.37
CA LEU A 48 8.56 1.50 -2.92
C LEU A 48 8.08 2.96 -3.06
N LEU A 49 8.91 3.94 -2.68
CA LEU A 49 8.55 5.35 -2.84
C LEU A 49 8.37 5.74 -4.32
N ASP A 50 9.18 5.20 -5.22
CA ASP A 50 9.07 5.48 -6.65
C ASP A 50 7.76 4.89 -7.22
N ILE A 51 7.38 3.67 -6.82
CA ILE A 51 6.09 3.06 -7.17
C ILE A 51 4.92 3.91 -6.63
N ILE A 52 4.97 4.33 -5.37
CA ILE A 52 3.91 5.16 -4.76
C ILE A 52 3.77 6.49 -5.51
N ARG A 53 4.89 7.12 -5.91
CA ARG A 53 4.87 8.39 -6.66
C ARG A 53 4.28 8.24 -8.07
N GLU A 54 4.55 7.11 -8.72
CA GLU A 54 4.03 6.81 -10.06
C GLU A 54 2.53 6.50 -10.01
N VAL A 55 2.13 5.58 -9.13
CA VAL A 55 0.75 5.10 -9.03
C VAL A 55 -0.18 6.14 -8.39
N ARG A 56 0.35 6.97 -7.48
CA ARG A 56 -0.40 7.96 -6.67
C ARG A 56 -1.64 7.38 -5.98
N PRO A 57 -1.52 6.28 -5.23
CA PRO A 57 -2.66 5.69 -4.53
C PRO A 57 -3.12 6.58 -3.37
N ASP A 58 -4.38 6.45 -2.98
CA ASP A 58 -4.92 7.08 -1.78
C ASP A 58 -4.39 6.42 -0.50
N ILE A 59 -4.22 5.09 -0.56
CA ILE A 59 -3.80 4.26 0.57
C ILE A 59 -2.73 3.28 0.06
N VAL A 60 -1.65 3.11 0.82
CA VAL A 60 -0.64 2.08 0.57
C VAL A 60 -0.63 1.10 1.72
N ILE A 61 -0.83 -0.17 1.42
CA ILE A 61 -0.63 -1.28 2.35
C ILE A 61 0.66 -1.98 1.94
N VAL A 62 1.67 -1.91 2.80
CA VAL A 62 3.00 -2.45 2.53
C VAL A 62 3.23 -3.70 3.36
N ARG A 63 3.59 -4.79 2.68
CA ARG A 63 4.16 -5.98 3.30
C ARG A 63 5.55 -6.21 2.72
N ALA A 64 6.57 -5.73 3.44
CA ALA A 64 7.96 -5.81 3.02
C ALA A 64 8.85 -6.30 4.19
N PRO A 65 10.06 -6.80 3.92
CA PRO A 65 11.03 -7.13 4.96
C PRO A 65 11.31 -5.93 5.88
N ILE A 66 11.55 -6.19 7.17
CA ILE A 66 11.86 -5.15 8.17
C ILE A 66 12.97 -4.19 7.69
N PRO A 67 14.08 -4.64 7.05
CA PRO A 67 15.10 -3.72 6.54
C PRO A 67 14.57 -2.70 5.53
N VAL A 68 13.64 -3.09 4.66
CA VAL A 68 12.99 -2.20 3.70
C VAL A 68 12.16 -1.14 4.44
N ILE A 69 11.35 -1.57 5.41
CA ILE A 69 10.55 -0.67 6.24
C ILE A 69 11.45 0.28 7.03
N ALA A 70 12.54 -0.22 7.63
CA ALA A 70 13.49 0.59 8.39
C ALA A 70 14.16 1.66 7.51
N SER A 71 14.50 1.32 6.26
CA SER A 71 15.09 2.28 5.32
C SER A 71 14.15 3.45 4.98
N LEU A 72 12.82 3.22 4.98
CA LEU A 72 11.82 4.28 4.78
C LEU A 72 11.72 5.21 5.98
N LEU A 73 11.79 4.65 7.18
CA LEU A 73 11.60 5.37 8.44
C LEU A 73 12.82 6.19 8.84
N ALA A 74 14.03 5.70 8.53
CA ALA A 74 15.28 6.42 8.77
C ALA A 74 15.32 7.80 8.11
N GLY A 75 14.76 7.93 6.91
CA GLY A 75 14.66 9.21 6.19
C GLY A 75 13.65 10.20 6.78
N GLN A 76 12.82 9.76 7.74
CA GLN A 76 11.75 10.56 8.35
C GLN A 76 11.97 10.85 9.84
N GLY A 77 13.14 10.49 10.38
CA GLY A 77 13.45 10.68 11.80
C GLY A 77 12.67 9.74 12.74
N VAL A 78 12.02 8.71 12.20
CA VAL A 78 11.29 7.70 12.98
C VAL A 78 12.29 6.63 13.40
N ARG A 79 12.43 6.41 14.71
CA ARG A 79 13.27 5.33 15.27
C ARG A 79 12.48 4.03 15.26
N VAL A 80 13.09 2.97 14.73
CA VAL A 80 12.52 1.62 14.58
C VAL A 80 13.21 0.66 15.53
#